data_AF-M0KJD6-F1
#
_entry.id   AF-M0KJD6-F1
#
_cell.length_a   1.000
_cell.length_b   1.000
_cell.length_c   1.000
_cell.angle_alpha   90.00
_cell.angle_beta   90.00
_cell.angle_gamma   90.00
#
_symmetry.space_group_name_H-M   'P 1'
#
loop_
_entity.id
_entity.type
_entity.pdbx_description
1 polymer ?
#
loop_
_entity_poly.entity_id
_entity_poly.type
_entity_poly.pdbx_seq_one_letter_code
_entity_poly.pdbx_strand_id
1 'polypeptide(L)'
;MRKAAGGDADVVVFDLEDAVAPADKEQARESVQSVLSAVNSNSHICVRINPVGVSATADLGGILSDTSPDSVMLPKASSAEDISALERLLDEYSADLPVLGLVESAAGVLNAAEIAAADPTDALLFGAEDLAADLGASRTSDGREVLYARQRVVVAASAAGIDAIDTIYPEYGDLDGLRDATEFAAQLGYDGKMAIHPDQVAVINDAFTPSDEEIAWAERIIAADEETDAGVFEVDGEMIDAPLIAQAERVLERAREAGQR
;
A
#
# COMPACT_ATOMS: atom_id res chain seq x y z
N MET A 1 9.50 15.47 5.52
CA MET A 1 8.87 15.83 4.22
C MET A 1 9.90 15.99 3.10
N ARG A 2 10.63 17.12 2.93
CA ARG A 2 11.57 17.28 1.79
C ARG A 2 12.64 16.19 1.64
N LYS A 3 13.21 15.71 2.75
CA LYS A 3 14.17 14.59 2.73
C LYS A 3 13.52 13.29 2.20
N ALA A 4 12.29 13.00 2.63
CA ALA A 4 11.57 11.80 2.21
C ALA A 4 11.22 11.87 0.73
N ALA A 5 10.72 13.01 0.25
CA ALA A 5 10.38 13.25 -1.15
C ALA A 5 11.58 13.29 -2.12
N GLY A 6 12.82 13.25 -1.60
CA GLY A 6 14.03 13.11 -2.40
C GLY A 6 14.76 11.78 -2.18
N GLY A 7 14.11 10.82 -1.53
CA GLY A 7 14.63 9.46 -1.35
C GLY A 7 14.09 8.49 -2.40
N ASP A 8 14.36 7.20 -2.20
CA ASP A 8 14.07 6.12 -3.14
C ASP A 8 12.76 5.37 -2.80
N ALA A 9 11.87 5.97 -1.99
CA ALA A 9 10.58 5.37 -1.71
C ALA A 9 9.63 5.60 -2.89
N ASP A 10 8.90 4.56 -3.31
CA ASP A 10 7.95 4.68 -4.43
C ASP A 10 6.77 5.58 -4.06
N VAL A 11 6.31 5.48 -2.81
CA VAL A 11 5.26 6.33 -2.22
C VAL A 11 5.78 7.03 -0.96
N VAL A 12 5.59 8.35 -0.88
CA VAL A 12 5.88 9.14 0.32
C VAL A 12 4.57 9.64 0.93
N VAL A 13 4.30 9.20 2.16
CA VAL A 13 3.11 9.63 2.92
C VAL A 13 3.46 10.82 3.80
N PHE A 14 2.83 11.97 3.58
CA PHE A 14 2.82 13.07 4.53
C PHE A 14 1.67 12.88 5.51
N ASP A 15 2.01 12.76 6.79
CA ASP A 15 1.05 12.42 7.82
C ASP A 15 0.44 13.67 8.49
N LEU A 16 -0.88 13.75 8.48
CA LEU A 16 -1.66 14.72 9.25
C LEU A 16 -2.39 14.07 10.42
N GLU A 17 -2.25 12.76 10.64
CA GLU A 17 -2.99 11.98 11.62
C GLU A 17 -2.16 11.64 12.87
N ASP A 18 -1.83 10.38 13.13
CA ASP A 18 -1.30 9.95 14.44
C ASP A 18 0.09 10.51 14.78
N ALA A 19 0.90 10.90 13.78
CA ALA A 19 2.20 11.55 14.04
C ALA A 19 2.08 13.05 14.37
N VAL A 20 0.88 13.62 14.34
CA VAL A 20 0.65 15.06 14.57
C VAL A 20 -0.22 15.26 15.81
N ALA A 21 0.32 15.98 16.79
CA ALA A 21 -0.44 16.32 17.99
C ALA A 21 -1.62 17.26 17.65
N PRO A 22 -2.76 17.18 18.38
CA PRO A 22 -3.95 17.99 18.07
C PRO A 22 -3.69 19.49 17.97
N ALA A 23 -2.79 20.03 18.80
CA ALA A 23 -2.45 21.46 18.80
C ALA A 23 -1.64 21.89 17.56
N ASP A 24 -0.98 20.95 16.89
CA ASP A 24 -0.07 21.22 15.77
C ASP A 24 -0.72 20.95 14.40
N LYS A 25 -1.99 20.49 14.36
CA LYS A 25 -2.69 20.10 13.12
C LYS A 25 -2.77 21.23 12.10
N GLU A 26 -3.03 22.46 12.53
CA GLU A 26 -3.11 23.61 11.62
C GLU A 26 -1.74 23.91 10.98
N GLN A 27 -0.69 23.95 11.79
CA GLN A 27 0.68 24.13 11.30
C GLN A 27 1.14 22.96 10.41
N ALA A 28 0.73 21.74 10.70
CA ALA A 28 1.04 20.57 9.87
C ALA A 28 0.42 20.68 8.47
N ARG A 29 -0.85 21.11 8.37
CA ARG A 29 -1.52 21.35 7.08
C ARG A 29 -0.79 22.40 6.23
N GLU A 30 -0.46 23.55 6.83
CA GLU A 30 0.32 24.60 6.15
C GLU A 30 1.68 24.07 5.67
N SER A 31 2.33 23.25 6.49
CA SER A 31 3.64 22.67 6.16
C SER A 31 3.54 21.66 5.01
N VAL A 32 2.48 20.84 4.99
CA VAL A 32 2.21 19.88 3.91
C VAL A 32 1.94 20.62 2.60
N GLN A 33 1.03 21.59 2.60
CA GLN A 33 0.72 22.42 1.42
C GLN A 33 1.99 23.08 0.87
N SER A 34 2.83 23.63 1.75
CA SER A 34 4.07 24.30 1.36
C SER A 34 5.06 23.35 0.71
N VAL A 35 5.13 22.10 1.15
CA VAL A 35 5.99 21.08 0.55
C VAL A 35 5.40 20.59 -0.77
N LEU A 36 4.11 20.28 -0.83
CA LEU A 36 3.43 19.86 -2.06
C LEU A 36 3.66 20.86 -3.19
N SER A 37 3.60 22.16 -2.88
CA SER A 37 3.75 23.23 -3.87
C SER A 37 5.19 23.44 -4.36
N ALA A 38 6.18 22.89 -3.65
CA ALA A 38 7.60 23.21 -3.84
C ALA A 38 8.47 22.00 -4.17
N VAL A 39 7.99 20.78 -3.94
CA VAL A 39 8.78 19.58 -4.15
C VAL A 39 8.59 19.05 -5.57
N ASN A 40 9.71 18.72 -6.21
CA ASN A 40 9.70 17.91 -7.41
C ASN A 40 10.21 16.54 -6.99
N SER A 41 9.32 15.56 -6.91
CA SER A 41 9.60 14.20 -6.45
C SER A 41 9.41 13.23 -7.60
N ASN A 42 10.23 12.18 -7.62
CA ASN A 42 9.97 11.01 -8.46
C ASN A 42 9.05 10.01 -7.77
N SER A 43 8.78 10.20 -6.48
CA SER A 43 7.85 9.40 -5.69
C SER A 43 6.42 9.88 -5.86
N HIS A 44 5.47 8.96 -5.78
CA HIS A 44 4.06 9.28 -5.60
C HIS A 44 3.85 9.91 -4.23
N ILE A 45 3.23 11.09 -4.17
CA ILE A 45 3.00 11.82 -2.94
C ILE A 45 1.59 11.54 -2.44
N CYS A 46 1.50 10.85 -1.30
CA CYS A 46 0.25 10.59 -0.59
C CYS A 46 0.15 11.50 0.64
N VAL A 47 -1.07 11.91 0.99
CA VAL A 47 -1.33 12.56 2.29
C VAL A 47 -2.26 11.69 3.12
N ARG A 48 -1.80 11.26 4.30
CA ARG A 48 -2.66 10.61 5.30
C ARG A 48 -3.42 11.68 6.07
N ILE A 49 -4.72 11.75 5.81
CA ILE A 49 -5.63 12.69 6.46
C ILE A 49 -6.11 12.12 7.80
N ASN A 50 -6.84 12.90 8.60
CA ASN A 50 -7.57 12.39 9.75
C ASN A 50 -8.88 11.70 9.30
N PRO A 51 -9.50 10.84 10.15
CA PRO A 51 -10.75 10.18 9.81
C PRO A 51 -11.88 11.14 9.42
N VAL A 52 -12.78 10.67 8.56
CA VAL A 52 -14.01 11.37 8.20
C VAL A 52 -14.85 11.63 9.46
N GLY A 53 -15.45 12.82 9.56
CA GLY A 53 -16.21 13.26 10.73
C GLY A 53 -15.36 13.74 11.91
N VAL A 54 -14.03 13.61 11.85
CA VAL A 54 -13.10 14.15 12.88
C VAL A 54 -12.43 15.42 12.38
N SER A 55 -11.59 15.33 11.34
CA SER A 55 -10.85 16.49 10.83
C SER A 55 -10.54 16.43 9.32
N ALA A 56 -11.01 15.40 8.62
CA ALA A 56 -10.83 15.24 7.17
C ALA A 56 -11.15 16.50 6.36
N THR A 57 -12.30 17.14 6.60
CA THR A 57 -12.70 18.38 5.89
C THR A 57 -11.67 19.50 6.06
N ALA A 58 -11.14 19.68 7.27
CA ALA A 58 -10.13 20.70 7.55
C ALA A 58 -8.77 20.34 6.92
N ASP A 59 -8.44 19.04 6.87
CA ASP A 59 -7.22 18.57 6.21
C ASP A 59 -7.29 18.80 4.70
N LEU A 60 -8.37 18.36 4.06
CA LEU A 60 -8.60 18.54 2.62
C LEU A 60 -8.60 20.01 2.23
N GLY A 61 -9.31 20.87 2.98
CA GLY A 61 -9.29 22.31 2.74
C GLY A 61 -7.91 22.96 2.89
N GLY A 62 -7.03 22.37 3.70
CA GLY A 62 -5.65 22.84 3.87
C GLY A 62 -4.70 22.35 2.77
N ILE A 63 -4.88 21.13 2.27
CA ILE A 63 -3.94 20.52 1.30
C ILE A 63 -4.35 20.71 -0.16
N LEU A 64 -5.65 20.92 -0.45
CA LEU A 64 -6.18 21.08 -1.82
C LEU A 64 -6.36 22.55 -2.25
N SER A 65 -5.72 23.51 -1.57
CA SER A 65 -5.96 24.94 -1.83
C SER A 65 -5.32 25.45 -3.14
N ASP A 66 -4.10 24.99 -3.44
CA ASP A 66 -3.28 25.51 -4.55
C ASP A 66 -2.66 24.41 -5.42
N THR A 67 -2.53 23.20 -4.87
CA THR A 67 -1.97 22.01 -5.51
C THR A 67 -2.66 20.78 -4.91
N SER A 68 -2.51 19.62 -5.54
CA SER A 68 -3.04 18.36 -5.03
C SER A 68 -1.90 17.37 -4.78
N PRO A 69 -2.03 16.48 -3.78
CA PRO A 69 -1.23 15.26 -3.75
C PRO A 69 -1.67 14.30 -4.86
N ASP A 70 -0.92 13.22 -5.08
CA ASP A 70 -1.28 12.19 -6.06
C ASP A 70 -2.33 11.21 -5.51
N SER A 71 -2.46 11.10 -4.19
CA SER A 71 -3.50 10.31 -3.51
C SER A 71 -3.74 10.79 -2.08
N VAL A 72 -4.82 10.31 -1.47
CA VAL A 72 -5.09 10.48 -0.04
C VAL A 72 -5.22 9.13 0.64
N MET A 73 -4.67 9.02 1.84
CA MET A 73 -4.83 7.83 2.68
C MET A 73 -5.88 8.08 3.75
N LEU A 74 -6.90 7.22 3.81
CA LEU A 74 -7.96 7.25 4.81
C LEU A 74 -7.61 6.30 5.96
N PRO A 75 -7.20 6.81 7.15
CA PRO A 75 -7.01 5.97 8.32
C PRO A 75 -8.35 5.44 8.85
N LYS A 76 -8.27 4.35 9.61
CA LYS A 76 -9.40 3.75 10.33
C LYS A 76 -10.58 3.43 9.43
N ALA A 77 -10.33 3.07 8.17
CA ALA A 77 -11.36 2.67 7.22
C ALA A 77 -12.07 1.41 7.73
N SER A 78 -13.38 1.53 7.96
CA SER A 78 -14.18 0.49 8.62
C SER A 78 -15.38 0.03 7.80
N SER A 79 -15.74 0.77 6.75
CA SER A 79 -16.86 0.47 5.86
C SER A 79 -16.69 1.14 4.49
N ALA A 80 -17.42 0.66 3.48
CA ALA A 80 -17.52 1.34 2.18
C ALA A 80 -18.07 2.77 2.30
N GLU A 81 -18.93 3.03 3.29
CA GLU A 81 -19.49 4.37 3.53
C GLU A 81 -18.41 5.37 3.97
N ASP A 82 -17.34 4.93 4.65
CA ASP A 82 -16.22 5.80 5.00
C ASP A 82 -15.51 6.29 3.72
N ILE A 83 -15.37 5.41 2.72
CA ILE A 83 -14.81 5.75 1.40
C ILE A 83 -15.74 6.69 0.65
N SER A 84 -17.04 6.36 0.52
CA SER A 84 -18.00 7.23 -0.17
C SER A 84 -18.18 8.59 0.53
N ALA A 85 -17.98 8.65 1.84
CA ALA A 85 -18.01 9.92 2.57
C ALA A 85 -16.76 10.77 2.26
N LEU A 86 -15.59 10.15 2.10
CA LEU A 86 -14.39 10.83 1.65
C LEU A 86 -14.52 11.29 0.18
N GLU A 87 -15.04 10.45 -0.71
CA GLU A 87 -15.33 10.78 -2.11
C GLU A 87 -16.17 12.07 -2.20
N ARG A 88 -17.28 12.13 -1.45
CA ARG A 88 -18.12 13.34 -1.42
C ARG A 88 -17.39 14.59 -0.92
N LEU A 89 -16.44 14.43 0.01
CA LEU A 89 -15.61 15.56 0.45
C LEU A 89 -14.63 15.99 -0.65
N LEU A 90 -14.02 15.04 -1.37
CA LEU A 90 -13.14 15.34 -2.50
C LEU A 90 -13.89 16.05 -3.65
N ASP A 91 -15.14 15.64 -3.92
CA ASP A 91 -16.04 16.28 -4.87
C ASP A 91 -16.31 17.76 -4.54
N GLU A 92 -16.44 18.11 -3.26
CA GLU A 92 -16.61 19.51 -2.82
C GLU A 92 -15.43 20.40 -3.23
N TYR A 93 -14.23 19.81 -3.38
CA TYR A 93 -13.03 20.47 -3.86
C TYR A 93 -12.75 20.23 -5.36
N SER A 94 -13.65 19.53 -6.07
CA SER A 94 -13.44 19.11 -7.47
C SER A 94 -12.12 18.34 -7.66
N ALA A 95 -11.75 17.54 -6.66
CA ALA A 95 -10.54 16.72 -6.67
C ALA A 95 -10.91 15.27 -7.00
N ASP A 96 -10.31 14.73 -8.04
CA ASP A 96 -10.42 13.32 -8.44
C ASP A 96 -9.13 12.62 -8.02
N LEU A 97 -9.11 12.10 -6.79
CA LEU A 97 -7.91 11.53 -6.17
C LEU A 97 -8.16 10.07 -5.74
N PRO A 98 -7.22 9.15 -6.07
CA PRO A 98 -7.21 7.81 -5.51
C PRO A 98 -7.21 7.81 -3.99
N VAL A 99 -7.96 6.88 -3.40
CA VAL A 99 -8.03 6.67 -1.95
C VAL A 99 -7.30 5.40 -1.56
N LEU A 100 -6.35 5.52 -0.63
CA LEU A 100 -5.69 4.37 -0.01
C LEU A 100 -6.34 4.10 1.35
N GLY A 101 -7.10 3.01 1.46
CA GLY A 101 -7.85 2.65 2.66
C GLY A 101 -7.01 1.89 3.68
N LEU A 102 -6.76 2.47 4.85
CA LEU A 102 -6.02 1.79 5.92
C LEU A 102 -6.96 0.99 6.81
N VAL A 103 -6.89 -0.33 6.66
CA VAL A 103 -7.66 -1.32 7.42
C VAL A 103 -6.92 -1.71 8.69
N GLU A 104 -7.42 -1.20 9.82
CA GLU A 104 -6.70 -1.28 11.10
C GLU A 104 -7.62 -1.45 12.31
N SER A 105 -8.85 -1.92 12.08
CA SER A 105 -9.83 -2.28 13.12
C SER A 105 -10.50 -3.61 12.79
N ALA A 106 -11.08 -4.27 13.79
CA ALA A 106 -11.82 -5.51 13.59
C ALA A 106 -12.99 -5.33 12.60
N ALA A 107 -13.69 -4.19 12.68
CA ALA A 107 -14.74 -3.84 11.73
C ALA A 107 -14.19 -3.69 10.30
N GLY A 108 -13.09 -2.96 10.13
CA GLY A 108 -12.42 -2.81 8.83
C GLY A 108 -11.98 -4.15 8.25
N VAL A 109 -11.43 -5.05 9.07
CA VAL A 109 -11.02 -6.40 8.61
C VAL A 109 -12.21 -7.21 8.10
N LEU A 110 -13.35 -7.16 8.79
CA LEU A 110 -14.56 -7.86 8.35
C LEU A 110 -15.13 -7.27 7.06
N ASN A 111 -15.07 -5.94 6.92
CA ASN A 111 -15.60 -5.19 5.78
C ASN A 111 -14.57 -4.94 4.66
N ALA A 112 -13.35 -5.52 4.74
CA ALA A 112 -12.25 -5.21 3.83
C ALA A 112 -12.63 -5.36 2.34
N ALA A 113 -13.46 -6.36 2.00
CA ALA A 113 -13.93 -6.56 0.63
C ALA A 113 -14.87 -5.45 0.14
N GLU A 114 -15.71 -4.90 1.02
CA GLU A 114 -16.60 -3.79 0.68
C GLU A 114 -15.82 -2.47 0.59
N ILE A 115 -14.82 -2.28 1.46
CA ILE A 115 -13.92 -1.12 1.41
C ILE A 115 -13.12 -1.15 0.09
N ALA A 116 -12.51 -2.30 -0.25
CA ALA A 116 -11.73 -2.46 -1.47
C ALA A 116 -12.54 -2.20 -2.75
N ALA A 117 -13.82 -2.59 -2.75
CA ALA A 117 -14.69 -2.45 -3.93
C ALA A 117 -15.38 -1.06 -4.02
N ALA A 118 -15.19 -0.18 -3.04
CA ALA A 118 -15.78 1.14 -3.04
C ALA A 118 -14.90 2.12 -3.83
N ASP A 119 -15.47 2.78 -4.84
CA ASP A 119 -14.78 3.87 -5.54
C ASP A 119 -14.58 5.07 -4.60
N PRO A 120 -13.45 5.80 -4.67
CA PRO A 120 -12.30 5.62 -5.56
C PRO A 120 -11.12 4.89 -4.89
N THR A 121 -11.35 3.76 -4.22
CA THR A 121 -10.27 3.00 -3.54
C THR A 121 -9.31 2.40 -4.55
N ASP A 122 -8.01 2.64 -4.35
CA ASP A 122 -6.93 2.21 -5.26
C ASP A 122 -5.89 1.32 -4.55
N ALA A 123 -5.88 1.32 -3.22
CA ALA A 123 -5.13 0.35 -2.44
C ALA A 123 -5.76 0.11 -1.06
N LEU A 124 -5.52 -1.08 -0.49
CA LEU A 124 -5.70 -1.32 0.94
C LEU A 124 -4.36 -1.43 1.65
N LEU A 125 -4.23 -0.71 2.77
CA LEU A 125 -3.12 -0.86 3.70
C LEU A 125 -3.55 -1.63 4.94
N PHE A 126 -2.63 -2.38 5.54
CA PHE A 126 -2.89 -3.11 6.77
C PHE A 126 -2.22 -2.46 8.00
N GLY A 127 -3.02 -1.96 8.95
CA GLY A 127 -2.53 -1.39 10.21
C GLY A 127 -2.56 -2.40 11.35
N ALA A 128 -1.46 -3.10 11.57
CA ALA A 128 -1.42 -4.21 12.52
C ALA A 128 -1.33 -3.76 14.00
N GLU A 129 -0.73 -2.59 14.28
CA GLU A 129 -0.61 -2.07 15.66
C GLU A 129 -1.97 -1.65 16.20
N ASP A 130 -2.70 -0.83 15.45
CA ASP A 130 -4.04 -0.37 15.82
C ASP A 130 -5.06 -1.51 15.87
N LEU A 131 -4.96 -2.48 14.94
CA LEU A 131 -5.82 -3.66 15.01
C LEU A 131 -5.58 -4.44 16.31
N ALA A 132 -4.33 -4.63 16.73
CA ALA A 132 -4.05 -5.35 17.96
C ALA A 132 -4.60 -4.60 19.18
N ALA A 133 -4.51 -3.27 19.19
CA ALA A 133 -5.14 -2.46 20.22
C ALA A 133 -6.67 -2.62 20.24
N ASP A 134 -7.33 -2.58 19.08
CA ASP A 134 -8.78 -2.77 18.93
C ASP A 134 -9.26 -4.15 19.41
N LEU A 135 -8.49 -5.20 19.08
CA LEU A 135 -8.78 -6.58 19.51
C LEU A 135 -8.42 -6.85 20.98
N GLY A 136 -7.64 -5.98 21.62
CA GLY A 136 -7.01 -6.26 22.92
C GLY A 136 -5.94 -7.36 22.85
N ALA A 137 -5.33 -7.56 21.69
CA ALA A 137 -4.22 -8.47 21.48
C ALA A 137 -2.88 -7.81 21.88
N SER A 138 -1.83 -8.61 22.02
CA SER A 138 -0.46 -8.13 22.21
C SER A 138 0.36 -8.49 21.00
N ARG A 139 1.05 -7.50 20.41
CA ARG A 139 1.93 -7.72 19.27
C ARG A 139 3.12 -8.59 19.65
N THR A 140 3.45 -9.51 18.76
CA THR A 140 4.61 -10.38 18.90
C THR A 140 5.48 -10.30 17.64
N SER A 141 6.76 -10.66 17.77
CA SER A 141 7.66 -10.75 16.61
C SER A 141 7.24 -11.85 15.62
N ASP A 142 6.44 -12.81 16.07
CA ASP A 142 5.93 -13.92 15.26
C ASP A 142 4.68 -13.51 14.45
N GLY A 143 3.97 -12.45 14.84
CA GLY A 143 2.90 -11.83 14.05
C GLY A 143 1.65 -12.70 13.81
N ARG A 144 1.58 -13.93 14.36
CA ARG A 144 0.43 -14.82 14.17
C ARG A 144 -0.86 -14.25 14.76
N GLU A 145 -0.78 -13.37 15.75
CA GLU A 145 -1.94 -12.73 16.36
C GLU A 145 -2.76 -11.88 15.38
N VAL A 146 -2.13 -11.41 14.29
CA VAL A 146 -2.77 -10.60 13.24
C VAL A 146 -2.84 -11.30 11.88
N LEU A 147 -2.38 -12.57 11.77
CA LEU A 147 -2.22 -13.25 10.49
C LEU A 147 -3.54 -13.39 9.71
N TYR A 148 -4.65 -13.72 10.38
CA TYR A 148 -5.96 -13.78 9.73
C TYR A 148 -6.34 -12.45 9.08
N ALA A 149 -6.17 -11.35 9.82
CA ALA A 149 -6.53 -10.02 9.34
C ALA A 149 -5.64 -9.59 8.17
N ARG A 150 -4.32 -9.83 8.29
CA ARG A 150 -3.34 -9.59 7.23
C ARG A 150 -3.70 -10.35 5.95
N GLN A 151 -3.97 -11.64 6.05
CA GLN A 151 -4.42 -12.46 4.91
C GLN A 151 -5.77 -11.99 4.34
N ARG A 152 -6.70 -11.55 5.19
CA ARG A 152 -8.01 -11.07 4.76
C ARG A 152 -7.91 -9.80 3.92
N VAL A 153 -7.00 -8.88 4.28
CA VAL A 153 -6.79 -7.62 3.55
C VAL A 153 -6.24 -7.87 2.15
N VAL A 154 -5.17 -8.68 2.01
CA VAL A 154 -4.60 -8.97 0.69
C VAL A 154 -5.59 -9.71 -0.23
N VAL A 155 -6.39 -10.63 0.32
CA VAL A 155 -7.45 -11.30 -0.46
C VAL A 155 -8.53 -10.31 -0.91
N ALA A 156 -8.88 -9.33 -0.07
CA ALA A 156 -9.88 -8.33 -0.41
C ALA A 156 -9.39 -7.37 -1.51
N ALA A 157 -8.15 -6.87 -1.38
CA ALA A 157 -7.52 -6.01 -2.38
C ALA A 157 -7.40 -6.73 -3.74
N SER A 158 -6.87 -7.96 -3.73
CA SER A 158 -6.76 -8.80 -4.94
C SER A 158 -8.11 -9.08 -5.60
N ALA A 159 -9.18 -9.29 -4.81
CA ALA A 159 -10.53 -9.51 -5.34
C ALA A 159 -11.13 -8.25 -6.01
N ALA A 160 -10.70 -7.05 -5.60
CA ALA A 160 -11.09 -5.79 -6.22
C ALA A 160 -10.14 -5.36 -7.35
N GLY A 161 -8.99 -6.02 -7.51
CA GLY A 161 -7.98 -5.67 -8.51
C GLY A 161 -7.19 -4.41 -8.17
N ILE A 162 -7.00 -4.15 -6.88
CA ILE A 162 -6.26 -3.01 -6.34
C ILE A 162 -5.07 -3.47 -5.49
N ASP A 163 -4.14 -2.56 -5.20
CA ASP A 163 -2.91 -2.89 -4.49
C ASP A 163 -3.15 -3.24 -3.01
N ALA A 164 -2.33 -4.14 -2.49
CA ALA A 164 -2.25 -4.44 -1.06
C ALA A 164 -0.90 -3.99 -0.47
N ILE A 165 -0.93 -3.12 0.54
CA ILE A 165 0.28 -2.65 1.23
C ILE A 165 0.35 -3.18 2.66
N ASP A 166 1.46 -3.82 2.98
CA ASP A 166 1.67 -4.51 4.24
C ASP A 166 2.00 -3.54 5.40
N THR A 167 1.82 -4.04 6.63
CA THR A 167 2.07 -3.30 7.88
C THR A 167 3.52 -2.85 8.05
N ILE A 168 3.75 -1.89 8.93
CA ILE A 168 5.10 -1.46 9.36
C ILE A 168 5.89 -2.60 10.02
N TYR A 169 7.22 -2.47 10.03
CA TYR A 169 8.13 -3.21 10.92
C TYR A 169 8.69 -2.25 11.98
N PRO A 170 8.26 -2.35 13.26
CA PRO A 170 8.61 -1.36 14.29
C PRO A 170 10.09 -1.32 14.68
N GLU A 171 10.78 -2.46 14.65
CA GLU A 171 12.20 -2.56 15.04
C GLU A 171 13.10 -2.07 13.90
N TYR A 172 13.20 -0.74 13.74
CA TYR A 172 13.88 -0.11 12.62
C TYR A 172 15.38 -0.43 12.53
N GLY A 173 16.02 -0.87 13.62
CA GLY A 173 17.43 -1.26 13.65
C GLY A 173 17.70 -2.69 13.17
N ASP A 174 16.66 -3.53 13.07
CA ASP A 174 16.77 -4.92 12.67
C ASP A 174 16.39 -5.10 11.20
N LEU A 175 17.37 -4.83 10.32
CA LEU A 175 17.18 -4.92 8.88
C LEU A 175 17.07 -6.37 8.37
N ASP A 176 17.65 -7.34 9.08
CA ASP A 176 17.54 -8.76 8.72
C ASP A 176 16.12 -9.26 9.03
N GLY A 177 15.58 -8.94 10.22
CA GLY A 177 14.19 -9.25 10.56
C GLY A 177 13.18 -8.52 9.68
N LEU A 178 13.48 -7.28 9.26
CA LEU A 178 12.69 -6.56 8.26
C LEU A 178 12.67 -7.32 6.92
N ARG A 179 13.82 -7.80 6.44
CA ARG A 179 13.92 -8.56 5.18
C ARG A 179 13.03 -9.81 5.25
N ASP A 180 13.18 -10.63 6.28
CA ASP A 180 12.37 -11.84 6.47
C ASP A 180 10.86 -11.51 6.53
N ALA A 181 10.49 -10.46 7.26
CA ALA A 181 9.10 -10.03 7.39
C ALA A 181 8.50 -9.50 6.08
N THR A 182 9.33 -8.90 5.22
CA THR A 182 8.92 -8.33 3.93
C THR A 182 8.83 -9.40 2.85
N GLU A 183 9.79 -10.33 2.79
CA GLU A 183 9.71 -11.51 1.93
C GLU A 183 8.47 -12.34 2.25
N PHE A 184 8.12 -12.50 3.54
CA PHE A 184 6.88 -13.14 3.93
C PHE A 184 5.63 -12.35 3.49
N ALA A 185 5.68 -11.01 3.47
CA ALA A 185 4.59 -10.20 2.94
C ALA A 185 4.39 -10.43 1.43
N ALA A 186 5.48 -10.42 0.67
CA ALA A 186 5.48 -10.72 -0.76
C ALA A 186 4.94 -12.14 -1.05
N GLN A 187 5.30 -13.13 -0.23
CA GLN A 187 4.75 -14.50 -0.31
C GLN A 187 3.25 -14.58 -0.04
N LEU A 188 2.70 -13.69 0.79
CA LEU A 188 1.25 -13.59 1.01
C LEU A 188 0.53 -12.91 -0.16
N GLY A 189 1.26 -12.29 -1.09
CA GLY A 189 0.70 -11.59 -2.25
C GLY A 189 0.53 -10.08 -2.06
N TYR A 190 1.18 -9.47 -1.06
CA TYR A 190 1.23 -8.01 -0.97
C TYR A 190 2.08 -7.42 -2.12
N ASP A 191 1.81 -6.15 -2.42
CA ASP A 191 2.47 -5.37 -3.49
C ASP A 191 3.50 -4.39 -2.93
N GLY A 192 3.42 -4.08 -1.63
CA GLY A 192 4.40 -3.26 -0.95
C GLY A 192 4.33 -3.38 0.56
N LYS A 193 5.13 -2.57 1.27
CA LYS A 193 5.17 -2.51 2.73
C LYS A 193 5.43 -1.10 3.23
N MET A 194 4.74 -0.70 4.29
CA MET A 194 4.97 0.61 4.92
C MET A 194 6.35 0.68 5.59
N ALA A 195 7.11 1.73 5.28
CA ALA A 195 8.38 2.07 5.92
C ALA A 195 8.21 3.23 6.92
N ILE A 196 8.82 3.13 8.10
CA ILE A 196 8.84 4.18 9.13
C ILE A 196 10.22 4.83 9.30
N HIS A 197 11.26 4.26 8.69
CA HIS A 197 12.61 4.79 8.70
C HIS A 197 13.26 4.69 7.31
N PRO A 198 14.05 5.69 6.86
CA PRO A 198 14.67 5.68 5.53
C PRO A 198 15.51 4.43 5.24
N ASP A 199 16.22 3.90 6.24
CA ASP A 199 17.07 2.71 6.07
C ASP A 199 16.26 1.43 5.75
N GLN A 200 14.94 1.45 5.93
CA GLN A 200 14.07 0.33 5.59
C GLN A 200 13.72 0.29 4.10
N VAL A 201 13.79 1.43 3.39
CA VAL A 201 13.29 1.57 2.02
C VAL A 201 14.02 0.62 1.07
N ALA A 202 15.36 0.62 1.08
CA ALA A 202 16.13 -0.24 0.20
C ALA A 202 15.85 -1.74 0.46
N VAL A 203 15.74 -2.14 1.73
CA VAL A 203 15.45 -3.53 2.10
C VAL A 203 14.06 -3.95 1.64
N ILE A 204 13.08 -3.04 1.74
CA ILE A 204 11.71 -3.28 1.29
C ILE A 204 11.66 -3.40 -0.24
N ASN A 205 12.23 -2.43 -0.96
CA ASN A 205 12.24 -2.43 -2.42
C ASN A 205 12.94 -3.69 -2.96
N ASP A 206 14.09 -4.07 -2.40
CA ASP A 206 14.81 -5.30 -2.77
C ASP A 206 13.94 -6.55 -2.64
N ALA A 207 13.09 -6.64 -1.61
CA ALA A 207 12.25 -7.81 -1.34
C ALA A 207 11.00 -7.91 -2.24
N PHE A 208 10.52 -6.78 -2.78
CA PHE A 208 9.41 -6.76 -3.74
C PHE A 208 9.88 -6.74 -5.20
N THR A 209 11.16 -6.46 -5.45
CA THR A 209 11.77 -6.49 -6.78
C THR A 209 12.09 -7.94 -7.17
N PRO A 210 11.57 -8.46 -8.29
CA PRO A 210 11.89 -9.79 -8.75
C PRO A 210 13.40 -9.98 -9.01
N SER A 211 13.90 -11.17 -8.72
CA SER A 211 15.26 -11.56 -9.06
C SER A 211 15.41 -11.83 -10.57
N ASP A 212 16.64 -11.74 -11.09
CA ASP A 212 16.95 -12.12 -12.47
C ASP A 212 16.52 -13.57 -12.79
N GLU A 213 16.56 -14.46 -11.80
CA GLU A 213 16.12 -15.85 -11.94
C GLU A 213 14.60 -15.96 -12.10
N GLU A 214 13.83 -15.23 -11.31
CA GLU A 214 12.36 -15.15 -11.42
C GLU A 214 11.94 -14.50 -12.74
N ILE A 215 12.61 -13.42 -13.16
CA ILE A 215 12.34 -12.76 -14.45
C ILE A 215 12.61 -13.74 -15.58
N ALA A 216 13.76 -14.40 -15.60
CA ALA A 216 14.10 -15.36 -16.65
C ALA A 216 13.12 -16.54 -16.68
N TRP A 217 12.66 -17.01 -15.51
CA TRP A 217 11.60 -18.03 -15.42
C TRP A 217 10.30 -17.54 -16.04
N ALA A 218 9.86 -16.34 -15.70
CA ALA A 218 8.64 -15.75 -16.22
C ALA A 218 8.72 -15.52 -17.74
N GLU A 219 9.84 -14.99 -18.25
CA GLU A 219 10.08 -14.82 -19.69
C GLU A 219 9.98 -16.17 -20.45
N ARG A 220 10.50 -17.27 -19.87
CA ARG A 220 10.38 -18.60 -20.48
C ARG A 220 8.94 -19.11 -20.52
N ILE A 221 8.17 -18.90 -19.46
CA ILE A 221 6.76 -19.31 -19.42
C ILE A 221 5.94 -18.56 -20.47
N ILE A 222 6.09 -17.24 -20.55
CA ILE A 222 5.34 -16.42 -21.52
C ILE A 222 5.73 -16.78 -22.96
N ALA A 223 7.03 -16.94 -23.24
CA ALA A 223 7.48 -17.36 -24.57
C ALA A 223 6.92 -18.74 -24.98
N ALA A 224 6.84 -19.68 -24.03
CA ALA A 224 6.28 -21.00 -24.30
C ALA A 224 4.75 -20.97 -24.50
N ASP A 225 4.02 -20.13 -23.76
CA ASP A 225 2.58 -19.91 -23.95
C ASP A 225 2.28 -19.34 -25.35
N GLU A 226 3.08 -18.37 -25.82
CA GLU A 226 2.95 -17.79 -27.17
C GLU A 226 3.16 -18.80 -28.31
N GLU A 227 3.89 -19.90 -28.07
CA GLU A 227 4.16 -20.94 -29.06
C GLU A 227 3.07 -22.03 -29.13
N THR A 228 2.07 -22.00 -28.24
CA THR A 228 1.06 -23.06 -28.12
C THR A 228 -0.36 -22.52 -27.93
N ASP A 229 -1.35 -23.14 -28.60
CA ASP A 229 -2.76 -22.91 -28.30
C ASP A 229 -3.28 -23.85 -27.18
N ALA A 230 -2.39 -24.65 -26.58
CA ALA A 230 -2.75 -25.60 -25.54
C ALA A 230 -2.86 -24.91 -24.18
N GLY A 231 -4.02 -25.01 -23.53
CA GLY A 231 -4.20 -24.44 -22.18
C GLY A 231 -3.37 -25.07 -21.06
N VAL A 232 -2.57 -26.11 -21.36
CA VAL A 232 -1.59 -26.74 -20.46
C VAL A 232 -0.40 -27.22 -21.29
N PHE A 233 0.82 -26.92 -20.85
CA PHE A 233 2.08 -27.33 -21.52
C PHE A 233 3.19 -27.60 -20.50
N GLU A 234 4.39 -27.97 -20.97
CA GLU A 234 5.55 -28.29 -20.10
C GLU A 234 6.73 -27.36 -20.40
N VAL A 235 7.32 -26.77 -19.37
CA VAL A 235 8.55 -25.97 -19.43
C VAL A 235 9.51 -26.48 -18.35
N ASP A 236 10.75 -26.81 -18.71
CA ASP A 236 11.78 -27.30 -17.77
C ASP A 236 11.35 -28.49 -16.88
N GLY A 237 10.42 -29.33 -17.36
CA GLY A 237 9.87 -30.46 -16.61
C GLY A 237 8.74 -30.11 -15.63
N GLU A 238 8.30 -28.85 -15.61
CA GLU A 238 7.15 -28.35 -14.85
C GLU A 238 5.93 -28.21 -15.76
N MET A 239 4.77 -28.63 -15.26
CA MET A 239 3.50 -28.47 -15.96
C MET A 239 2.98 -27.05 -15.74
N ILE A 240 2.80 -26.31 -16.82
CA ILE A 240 2.35 -24.92 -16.83
C ILE A 240 0.86 -24.88 -17.20
N ASP A 241 0.09 -24.13 -16.41
CA ASP A 241 -1.32 -23.84 -16.61
C ASP A 241 -1.62 -22.35 -16.35
N ALA A 242 -2.87 -21.93 -16.50
CA ALA A 242 -3.28 -20.52 -16.39
C ALA A 242 -2.84 -19.82 -15.07
N PRO A 243 -2.91 -20.45 -13.89
CA PRO A 243 -2.32 -19.90 -12.66
C PRO A 243 -0.84 -19.55 -12.74
N LEU A 244 0.00 -20.43 -13.29
CA LEU A 244 1.44 -20.18 -13.43
C LEU A 244 1.72 -19.09 -14.48
N ILE A 245 0.95 -19.04 -15.57
CA ILE A 245 1.03 -17.96 -16.57
C ILE A 245 0.73 -16.61 -15.90
N ALA A 246 -0.37 -16.52 -15.16
CA ALA A 246 -0.72 -15.29 -14.45
C ALA A 246 0.33 -14.88 -13.41
N GLN A 247 1.04 -15.85 -12.80
CA GLN A 247 2.16 -15.57 -11.91
C GLN A 247 3.37 -15.01 -12.68
N ALA A 248 3.71 -15.59 -13.82
CA ALA A 248 4.76 -15.09 -14.70
C ALA A 248 4.46 -13.66 -15.18
N GLU A 249 3.22 -13.38 -15.61
CA GLU A 249 2.79 -12.03 -16.00
C GLU A 249 3.01 -11.01 -14.87
N ARG A 250 2.62 -11.34 -13.63
CA ARG A 250 2.84 -10.47 -12.46
C ARG A 250 4.32 -10.22 -12.18
N VAL A 251 5.17 -11.24 -12.32
CA VAL A 251 6.63 -11.10 -12.16
C VAL A 251 7.20 -10.12 -13.19
N LEU A 252 6.79 -10.24 -14.46
CA LEU A 252 7.27 -9.35 -15.52
C LEU A 252 6.74 -7.92 -15.39
N GLU A 253 5.51 -7.74 -14.89
CA GLU A 253 4.98 -6.41 -14.60
C GLU A 253 5.82 -5.71 -13.52
N ARG A 254 6.03 -6.38 -12.38
CA ARG A 254 6.85 -5.84 -11.28
C ARG A 254 8.28 -5.52 -11.73
N ALA A 255 8.89 -6.37 -12.56
CA ALA A 255 10.23 -6.11 -13.11
C ALA A 255 10.29 -4.86 -14.02
N ARG A 256 9.22 -4.60 -14.78
CA ARG A 256 9.09 -3.40 -15.61
C ARG A 256 8.92 -2.15 -14.76
N GLU A 257 8.07 -2.21 -13.75
CA GLU A 257 7.85 -1.11 -12.80
C GLU A 257 9.12 -0.77 -12.02
N ALA A 258 9.91 -1.78 -11.64
CA ALA A 258 11.23 -1.61 -11.01
C ALA A 258 12.33 -1.16 -11.98
N GLY A 259 12.05 -1.01 -13.29
CA GLY A 259 13.01 -0.55 -14.29
C GLY A 259 14.10 -1.56 -14.67
N GLN A 260 13.88 -2.86 -14.46
CA GLN A 260 14.82 -3.92 -14.83
C GLN A 260 14.67 -4.39 -16.29
N ARG A 261 13.56 -4.03 -16.96
CA ARG A 261 13.25 -4.39 -18.35
C ARG A 261 12.52 -3.27 -19.10
#